data_AF-A0A8J7WRP4-F1
#
_entry.id   AF-A0A8J7WRP4-F1
#
_cell.length_a   1.000
_cell.length_b   1.000
_cell.length_c   1.000
_cell.angle_alpha   90.00
_cell.angle_beta   90.00
_cell.angle_gamma   90.00
#
_symmetry.space_group_name_H-M   'P 1'
#
loop_
_entity.id
_entity.type
_entity.pdbx_description
1 polymer ?
#
loop_
_entity_poly.entity_id
_entity_poly.type
_entity_poly.pdbx_seq_one_letter_code
_entity_poly.pdbx_strand_id
1 'polypeptide(L)'
;MSKLAHHARLREHPLIHNLLVIVDKLGLDLGDMVIFGSGPLLAKGLRPKIWDLDIVARNETWRLAEQHGVPSIGEVNGARISQFCDGRIQFSAGWVSDEWNATELIDRAEIIQGLPFAQLADVLAYKEQLGRPKDQRDIRRLRKVGVVPTTAAAGHQARSGVSRCRPEDWGRGSRNLRDSSQLLTVASSFPLLTLVPVGVNYQPDDSSRRCPSSGVSGSRVA
;
A
#
# COMPACT_ATOMS: atom_id res chain seq x y z
N MET A 1 -30.30 -0.76 -12.08
CA MET A 1 -29.28 -0.03 -12.87
C MET A 1 -28.65 -1.00 -13.85
N SER A 2 -28.46 -0.62 -15.12
CA SER A 2 -27.83 -1.50 -16.10
C SER A 2 -26.33 -1.67 -15.80
N LYS A 3 -25.79 -2.86 -16.13
CA LYS A 3 -24.36 -3.19 -15.97
C LYS A 3 -23.44 -2.18 -16.68
N LEU A 4 -23.88 -1.67 -17.83
CA LEU A 4 -23.17 -0.64 -18.62
C LEU A 4 -23.07 0.71 -17.88
N ALA A 5 -24.16 1.18 -17.27
CA ALA A 5 -24.15 2.43 -16.50
C ALA A 5 -23.26 2.33 -15.25
N HIS A 6 -23.20 1.15 -14.64
CA HIS A 6 -22.29 0.90 -13.52
C HIS A 6 -20.82 0.90 -13.97
N HIS A 7 -20.55 0.36 -15.16
CA HIS A 7 -19.19 0.30 -15.68
C HIS A 7 -18.60 1.69 -15.95
N ALA A 8 -19.32 2.58 -16.62
CA ALA A 8 -18.87 3.96 -16.87
C ALA A 8 -18.52 4.69 -15.56
N ARG A 9 -19.36 4.54 -14.54
CA ARG A 9 -19.16 5.18 -13.22
C ARG A 9 -17.89 4.75 -12.49
N LEU A 10 -17.38 3.54 -12.76
CA LEU A 10 -16.17 3.08 -12.09
C LEU A 10 -14.93 3.86 -12.57
N ARG A 11 -14.76 4.01 -13.89
CA ARG A 11 -13.62 4.74 -14.46
C ARG A 11 -13.72 6.25 -14.24
N GLU A 12 -14.94 6.77 -14.15
CA GLU A 12 -15.20 8.17 -13.79
C GLU A 12 -14.97 8.46 -12.29
N HIS A 13 -14.83 7.43 -11.45
CA HIS A 13 -14.60 7.64 -10.03
C HIS A 13 -13.23 8.32 -9.82
N PRO A 14 -13.14 9.47 -9.13
CA PRO A 14 -11.90 10.25 -9.04
C PRO A 14 -10.70 9.45 -8.52
N LEU A 15 -10.90 8.54 -7.55
CA LEU A 15 -9.81 7.70 -7.05
C LEU A 15 -9.31 6.69 -8.08
N ILE A 16 -10.20 6.14 -8.91
CA ILE A 16 -9.82 5.19 -9.97
C ILE A 16 -9.07 5.93 -11.07
N HIS A 17 -9.55 7.11 -11.46
CA HIS A 17 -8.85 7.97 -12.41
C HIS A 17 -7.44 8.33 -11.90
N ASN A 18 -7.32 8.77 -10.65
CA ASN A 18 -6.02 9.11 -10.06
C ASN A 18 -5.08 7.90 -9.96
N LEU A 19 -5.61 6.71 -9.62
CA LEU A 19 -4.83 5.47 -9.63
C LEU A 19 -4.28 5.20 -11.04
N LEU A 20 -5.09 5.32 -12.09
CA LEU A 20 -4.63 5.12 -13.48
C LEU A 20 -3.55 6.13 -13.88
N VAL A 21 -3.67 7.38 -13.44
CA VAL A 21 -2.61 8.39 -13.66
C VAL A 21 -1.32 8.01 -12.95
N ILE A 22 -1.38 7.45 -11.73
CA ILE A 22 -0.19 6.96 -11.01
C ILE A 22 0.42 5.76 -11.73
N VAL A 23 -0.42 4.81 -12.15
CA VAL A 23 0.00 3.62 -12.90
C VAL A 23 0.76 4.01 -14.16
N ASP A 24 0.21 4.93 -14.95
CA ASP A 24 0.82 5.41 -16.19
C ASP A 24 2.13 6.16 -15.93
N LYS A 25 2.11 7.13 -15.00
CA LYS A 25 3.28 7.97 -14.70
C LYS A 25 4.48 7.20 -14.16
N LEU A 26 4.23 6.18 -13.34
CA LEU A 26 5.29 5.39 -12.71
C LEU A 26 5.59 4.11 -13.49
N GLY A 27 4.84 3.78 -14.53
CA GLY A 27 4.99 2.52 -15.27
C GLY A 27 4.69 1.30 -14.41
N LEU A 28 3.67 1.37 -13.55
CA LEU A 28 3.32 0.27 -12.65
C LEU A 28 2.69 -0.89 -13.42
N ASP A 29 3.06 -2.12 -13.07
CA ASP A 29 2.44 -3.31 -13.64
C ASP A 29 1.16 -3.67 -12.88
N LEU A 30 0.03 -3.65 -13.58
CA LEU A 30 -1.27 -4.09 -13.06
C LEU A 30 -1.28 -5.57 -12.67
N GLY A 31 -0.39 -6.40 -13.22
CA GLY A 31 -0.22 -7.81 -12.82
C GLY A 31 0.47 -7.99 -11.46
N ASP A 32 1.08 -6.93 -10.93
CA ASP A 32 1.80 -6.93 -9.65
C ASP A 32 1.08 -6.10 -8.57
N MET A 33 -0.22 -5.87 -8.73
CA MET A 33 -1.05 -5.22 -7.72
C MET A 33 -2.47 -5.77 -7.65
N VAL A 34 -3.14 -5.51 -6.53
CA VAL A 34 -4.57 -5.74 -6.36
C VAL A 34 -5.20 -4.62 -5.54
N ILE A 35 -6.34 -4.12 -6.01
CA ILE A 35 -7.16 -3.16 -5.30
C ILE A 35 -7.97 -3.91 -4.24
N PHE A 36 -7.76 -3.57 -2.98
CA PHE A 36 -8.35 -4.22 -1.82
C PHE A 36 -9.34 -3.31 -1.07
N GLY A 37 -9.82 -3.77 0.09
CA GLY A 37 -10.60 -2.97 1.01
C GLY A 37 -11.97 -2.58 0.46
N SER A 38 -12.25 -1.28 0.37
CA SER A 38 -13.54 -0.80 -0.13
C SER A 38 -13.64 -0.76 -1.66
N GLY A 39 -12.52 -0.86 -2.37
CA GLY A 39 -12.46 -0.79 -3.85
C GLY A 39 -13.30 -1.86 -4.56
N PRO A 40 -13.20 -3.15 -4.21
CA PRO A 40 -14.03 -4.20 -4.82
C PRO A 40 -15.54 -3.98 -4.63
N LEU A 41 -15.96 -3.37 -3.51
CA LEU A 41 -17.36 -3.03 -3.28
C LEU A 41 -17.85 -1.92 -4.21
N LEU A 42 -17.00 -0.94 -4.51
CA LEU A 42 -17.28 0.08 -5.52
C LEU A 42 -17.40 -0.57 -6.91
N ALA A 43 -16.42 -1.40 -7.29
CA ALA A 43 -16.37 -2.05 -8.59
C ALA A 43 -17.60 -2.95 -8.85
N LYS A 44 -18.18 -3.55 -7.81
CA LYS A 44 -19.38 -4.39 -7.89
C LYS A 44 -20.70 -3.64 -7.67
N GLY A 45 -20.66 -2.33 -7.43
CA GLY A 45 -21.86 -1.51 -7.20
C GLY A 45 -22.53 -1.76 -5.85
N LEU A 46 -21.83 -2.42 -4.93
CA LEU A 46 -22.28 -2.67 -3.56
C LEU A 46 -22.07 -1.46 -2.66
N ARG A 47 -21.15 -0.56 -3.03
CA ARG A 47 -20.87 0.69 -2.32
C ARG A 47 -20.72 1.85 -3.31
N PRO A 48 -21.63 2.83 -3.31
CA PRO A 48 -21.63 3.90 -4.31
C PRO A 48 -20.55 4.97 -4.10
N LYS A 49 -19.99 5.05 -2.88
CA LYS A 49 -18.98 6.05 -2.51
C LYS A 49 -17.93 5.45 -1.58
N ILE A 50 -16.66 5.69 -1.89
CA ILE A 50 -15.49 5.33 -1.10
C ILE A 50 -14.61 6.59 -0.94
N TRP A 51 -13.79 6.62 0.10
CA TRP A 51 -12.99 7.80 0.45
C TRP A 51 -11.50 7.61 0.14
N ASP A 52 -11.10 6.34 0.18
CA ASP A 52 -9.76 5.81 0.03
C ASP A 52 -9.76 4.60 -0.93
N LEU A 53 -8.59 4.35 -1.54
CA LEU A 53 -8.24 3.10 -2.21
C LEU A 53 -7.05 2.47 -1.51
N ASP A 54 -7.21 1.20 -1.18
CA ASP A 54 -6.16 0.35 -0.65
C ASP A 54 -5.61 -0.53 -1.78
N ILE A 55 -4.29 -0.56 -1.95
CA ILE A 55 -3.60 -1.36 -2.95
C ILE A 55 -2.54 -2.20 -2.25
N VAL A 56 -2.60 -3.51 -2.49
CA VAL A 56 -1.50 -4.42 -2.19
C VAL A 56 -0.70 -4.58 -3.46
N ALA A 57 0.61 -4.35 -3.39
CA ALA A 57 1.52 -4.45 -4.50
C ALA A 57 2.73 -5.31 -4.14
N ARG A 58 3.37 -5.89 -5.15
CA ARG A 58 4.61 -6.67 -4.99
C ARG A 58 5.68 -6.21 -5.96
N ASN A 59 6.88 -6.78 -5.81
CA ASN A 59 7.99 -6.62 -6.74
C ASN A 59 8.29 -5.15 -7.11
N GLU A 60 8.48 -4.91 -8.41
CA GLU A 60 8.84 -3.62 -8.98
C GLU A 60 7.73 -2.59 -8.79
N THR A 61 6.46 -2.99 -8.91
CA THR A 61 5.31 -2.11 -8.63
C THR A 61 5.35 -1.58 -7.20
N TRP A 62 5.63 -2.43 -6.21
CA TRP A 62 5.81 -1.97 -4.83
C TRP A 62 7.01 -1.04 -4.69
N ARG A 63 8.17 -1.42 -5.26
CA ARG A 63 9.40 -0.63 -5.19
C ARG A 63 9.20 0.79 -5.73
N LEU A 64 8.54 0.92 -6.88
CA LEU A 64 8.24 2.20 -7.52
C LEU A 64 7.22 3.01 -6.71
N ALA A 65 6.15 2.38 -6.24
CA ALA A 65 5.17 3.05 -5.38
C ALA A 65 5.82 3.58 -4.10
N GLU A 66 6.68 2.78 -3.46
CA GLU A 66 7.42 3.15 -2.25
C GLU A 66 8.40 4.29 -2.48
N GLN A 67 9.10 4.30 -3.62
CA GLN A 67 10.07 5.33 -3.97
C GLN A 67 9.42 6.71 -4.22
N HIS A 68 8.18 6.74 -4.72
CA HIS A 68 7.55 7.96 -5.23
C HIS A 68 6.40 8.50 -4.36
N GLY A 69 5.85 7.72 -3.43
CA GLY A 69 4.80 8.18 -2.54
C GLY A 69 5.33 8.73 -1.21
N VAL A 70 4.42 9.30 -0.42
CA VAL A 70 4.73 9.81 0.92
C VAL A 70 4.74 8.63 1.89
N PRO A 71 5.85 8.37 2.61
CA PRO A 71 5.91 7.27 3.57
C PRO A 71 4.92 7.43 4.72
N SER A 72 4.31 6.33 5.14
CA SER A 72 3.42 6.23 6.29
C SER A 72 3.44 4.81 6.87
N ILE A 73 2.67 4.58 7.94
CA ILE A 73 2.51 3.28 8.60
C ILE A 73 1.04 2.92 8.74
N GLY A 74 0.73 1.64 8.54
CA GLY A 74 -0.61 1.10 8.71
C GLY A 74 -1.02 1.07 10.19
N GLU A 75 -2.24 1.51 10.46
CA GLU A 75 -2.78 1.59 11.83
C GLU A 75 -2.91 0.23 12.52
N VAL A 76 -3.05 -0.86 11.74
CA VAL A 76 -3.35 -2.20 12.27
C VAL A 76 -2.07 -2.95 12.65
N ASN A 77 -1.04 -2.90 11.81
CA ASN A 77 0.14 -3.76 11.94
C ASN A 77 1.46 -3.00 11.80
N GLY A 78 1.43 -1.66 11.70
CA GLY A 78 2.63 -0.86 11.47
C GLY A 78 3.29 -1.10 10.12
N ALA A 79 2.62 -1.78 9.17
CA ALA A 79 3.19 -2.05 7.85
C ALA A 79 3.53 -0.73 7.15
N ARG A 80 4.62 -0.74 6.39
CA ARG A 80 5.01 0.40 5.56
C ARG A 80 3.92 0.65 4.52
N ILE A 81 3.49 1.90 4.44
CA ILE A 81 2.52 2.38 3.46
C ILE A 81 3.17 3.49 2.65
N SER A 82 2.93 3.47 1.34
CA SER A 82 3.24 4.59 0.46
C SER A 82 1.96 5.29 0.03
N GLN A 83 1.85 6.58 0.37
CA GLN A 83 0.63 7.36 0.19
C GLN A 83 0.72 8.28 -1.02
N PHE A 84 -0.41 8.37 -1.74
CA PHE A 84 -0.64 9.29 -2.84
C PHE A 84 -1.95 10.04 -2.64
N CYS A 85 -2.08 11.20 -3.28
CA CYS A 85 -3.30 12.03 -3.26
C CYS A 85 -3.80 12.29 -1.82
N ASP A 86 -2.94 12.83 -0.96
CA ASP A 86 -3.24 13.17 0.44
C ASP A 86 -3.75 11.96 1.25
N GLY A 87 -3.11 10.80 1.06
CA GLY A 87 -3.45 9.56 1.77
C GLY A 87 -4.69 8.83 1.26
N ARG A 88 -5.31 9.31 0.17
CA ARG A 88 -6.52 8.70 -0.40
C ARG A 88 -6.22 7.49 -1.29
N ILE A 89 -4.97 7.27 -1.66
CA ILE A 89 -4.51 6.08 -2.35
C ILE A 89 -3.31 5.56 -1.59
N GLN A 90 -3.38 4.32 -1.11
CA GLN A 90 -2.39 3.73 -0.23
C GLN A 90 -1.87 2.43 -0.84
N PHE A 91 -0.57 2.36 -1.05
CA PHE A 91 0.13 1.14 -1.46
C PHE A 91 0.79 0.48 -0.26
N SER A 92 0.80 -0.84 -0.23
CA SER A 92 1.48 -1.66 0.78
C SER A 92 2.03 -2.94 0.16
N ALA A 93 3.13 -3.47 0.70
CA ALA A 93 3.73 -4.73 0.24
C ALA A 93 2.98 -6.00 0.72
N GLY A 94 2.18 -5.84 1.78
CA GLY A 94 1.47 -6.92 2.45
C GLY A 94 0.17 -6.39 3.02
N TRP A 95 -0.60 -7.25 3.69
CA TRP A 95 -1.92 -6.88 4.17
C TRP A 95 -2.15 -7.41 5.58
N VAL A 96 -2.56 -6.56 6.53
CA VAL A 96 -3.05 -6.90 7.90
C VAL A 96 -2.17 -7.81 8.77
N SER A 97 -1.89 -9.05 8.36
CA SER A 97 -1.04 -10.03 9.03
C SER A 97 -0.39 -10.95 8.00
N ASP A 98 0.65 -11.69 8.38
CA ASP A 98 1.33 -12.66 7.51
C ASP A 98 0.42 -13.81 7.03
N GLU A 99 -0.75 -13.98 7.65
CA GLU A 99 -1.80 -14.92 7.22
C GLU A 99 -2.42 -14.50 5.87
N TRP A 100 -2.34 -13.22 5.52
CA TRP A 100 -2.78 -12.70 4.23
C TRP A 100 -1.63 -12.73 3.25
N ASN A 101 -1.54 -13.80 2.47
CA ASN A 101 -0.54 -13.92 1.43
C ASN A 101 -0.80 -12.92 0.27
N ALA A 102 -0.04 -11.83 0.22
CA ALA A 102 -0.12 -10.79 -0.81
C ALA A 102 0.01 -11.34 -2.23
N THR A 103 0.90 -12.32 -2.44
CA THR A 103 1.09 -12.97 -3.74
C THR A 103 -0.19 -13.67 -4.17
N GLU A 104 -0.80 -14.46 -3.28
CA GLU A 104 -2.07 -15.14 -3.59
C GLU A 104 -3.21 -14.15 -3.83
N LEU A 105 -3.30 -13.05 -3.06
CA LEU A 105 -4.33 -12.02 -3.26
C LEU A 105 -4.22 -11.38 -4.65
N ILE A 106 -2.99 -11.13 -5.11
CA ILE A 106 -2.71 -10.56 -6.44
C ILE A 106 -3.01 -11.59 -7.54
N ASP A 107 -2.51 -12.83 -7.41
CA ASP A 107 -2.63 -13.85 -8.46
C ASP A 107 -4.08 -14.27 -8.74
N ARG A 108 -4.96 -14.21 -7.73
CA ARG A 108 -6.39 -14.54 -7.88
C ARG A 108 -7.30 -13.33 -8.02
N ALA A 109 -6.73 -12.15 -8.25
CA ALA A 109 -7.50 -10.92 -8.43
C ALA A 109 -8.52 -11.07 -9.56
N GLU A 110 -9.72 -10.56 -9.33
CA GLU A 110 -10.74 -10.45 -10.36
C GLU A 110 -10.46 -9.20 -11.21
N ILE A 111 -10.29 -9.39 -12.52
CA ILE A 111 -10.09 -8.29 -13.45
C ILE A 111 -11.44 -7.66 -13.81
N ILE A 112 -11.66 -6.41 -13.40
CA ILE A 112 -12.86 -5.63 -13.72
C ILE A 112 -12.42 -4.38 -14.49
N GLN A 113 -12.81 -4.30 -15.76
CA GLN A 113 -12.42 -3.22 -16.68
C GLN A 113 -10.90 -3.00 -16.78
N GLY A 114 -10.14 -4.10 -16.74
CA GLY A 114 -8.68 -4.08 -16.85
C GLY A 114 -7.97 -3.73 -15.54
N LEU A 115 -8.69 -3.55 -14.43
CA LEU A 115 -8.09 -3.30 -13.11
C LEU A 115 -8.23 -4.56 -12.22
N PRO A 116 -7.19 -4.91 -11.45
CA PRO A 116 -7.21 -6.06 -10.54
C PRO A 116 -7.91 -5.70 -9.23
N PHE A 117 -9.00 -6.39 -8.91
CA PHE A 117 -9.72 -6.24 -7.63
C PHE A 117 -9.69 -7.53 -6.84
N ALA A 118 -9.54 -7.43 -5.52
CA ALA A 118 -9.66 -8.62 -4.68
C ALA A 118 -11.08 -9.21 -4.72
N GLN A 119 -11.16 -10.51 -4.49
CA GLN A 119 -12.43 -11.21 -4.47
C GLN A 119 -13.25 -10.76 -3.25
N LEU A 120 -14.57 -10.69 -3.41
CA LEU A 120 -15.45 -10.24 -2.32
C LEU A 120 -15.37 -11.14 -1.08
N ALA A 121 -15.05 -12.42 -1.26
CA ALA A 121 -14.85 -13.39 -0.18
C ALA A 121 -13.69 -12.97 0.75
N ASP A 122 -12.62 -12.42 0.18
CA ASP A 122 -11.47 -11.91 0.94
C ASP A 122 -11.82 -10.60 1.65
N VAL A 123 -12.51 -9.71 0.95
CA VAL A 123 -12.97 -8.44 1.54
C VAL A 123 -13.90 -8.70 2.72
N LEU A 124 -14.76 -9.72 2.62
CA LEU A 124 -15.63 -10.13 3.73
C LEU A 124 -14.82 -10.66 4.91
N ALA A 125 -13.94 -11.64 4.67
CA ALA A 125 -13.10 -12.24 5.70
C ALA A 125 -12.24 -11.18 6.43
N TYR A 126 -11.62 -10.27 5.68
CA TYR A 126 -10.85 -9.14 6.21
C TYR A 126 -11.69 -8.22 7.11
N LYS A 127 -12.86 -7.81 6.64
CA LYS A 127 -13.73 -6.90 7.40
C LYS A 127 -14.30 -7.56 8.65
N GLU A 128 -14.59 -8.85 8.60
CA GLU A 128 -15.01 -9.64 9.76
C GLU A 128 -13.88 -9.79 10.78
N GLN A 129 -12.66 -10.09 10.34
CA GLN A 129 -11.47 -10.19 11.19
C GLN A 129 -11.20 -8.87 11.94
N LEU A 130 -11.28 -7.72 11.27
CA LEU A 130 -11.02 -6.44 11.93
C LEU A 130 -12.21 -5.92 12.77
N GLY A 131 -13.43 -6.37 12.50
CA GLY A 131 -14.62 -6.05 13.31
C GLY A 131 -14.97 -4.55 13.44
N ARG A 132 -14.39 -3.66 12.62
CA ARG A 132 -14.46 -2.21 12.84
C ARG A 132 -15.90 -1.68 12.68
N PRO A 133 -16.32 -0.69 13.47
CA PRO A 133 -17.66 -0.09 13.35
C PRO A 133 -18.00 0.39 11.91
N LYS A 134 -17.01 0.95 11.19
CA LYS A 134 -17.19 1.41 9.81
C LYS A 134 -17.50 0.30 8.81
N ASP A 135 -17.08 -0.93 9.09
CA ASP A 135 -17.20 -2.08 8.18
C ASP A 135 -18.55 -2.82 8.31
N GLN A 136 -19.29 -2.60 9.40
CA GLN A 136 -20.54 -3.31 9.70
C GLN A 136 -21.58 -3.21 8.59
N ARG A 137 -21.66 -2.04 7.93
CA ARG A 137 -22.59 -1.84 6.81
C ARG A 137 -22.15 -2.63 5.56
N ASP A 138 -20.85 -2.72 5.32
CA ASP A 138 -20.30 -3.43 4.17
C ASP A 138 -20.46 -4.96 4.36
N ILE A 139 -20.17 -5.47 5.56
CA ILE A 139 -20.36 -6.89 5.94
C ILE A 139 -21.81 -7.32 5.69
N ARG A 140 -22.79 -6.54 6.16
CA ARG A 140 -24.21 -6.85 5.94
C ARG A 140 -24.59 -6.92 4.45
N ARG A 141 -24.04 -6.03 3.62
CA ARG A 141 -24.31 -6.03 2.18
C ARG A 141 -23.71 -7.25 1.51
N LEU A 142 -22.46 -7.59 1.84
CA LEU A 142 -21.76 -8.76 1.33
C LEU A 142 -22.52 -10.05 1.64
N ARG A 143 -22.94 -10.24 2.90
CA ARG A 143 -23.76 -11.39 3.29
C ARG A 143 -25.12 -11.42 2.58
N LYS A 144 -25.77 -10.27 2.41
CA LYS A 144 -27.06 -10.18 1.70
C LYS A 144 -26.98 -10.64 0.25
N VAL A 145 -25.84 -10.45 -0.41
CA VAL A 145 -25.61 -10.92 -1.79
C VAL A 145 -25.00 -12.33 -1.87
N GLY A 146 -24.95 -13.05 -0.74
CA GLY A 146 -24.53 -14.45 -0.69
C GLY A 146 -23.01 -14.67 -0.74
N VAL A 147 -22.19 -13.65 -0.45
CA VAL A 147 -20.74 -13.84 -0.34
C VAL A 147 -20.44 -14.69 0.89
N VAL A 148 -19.67 -15.75 0.69
CA VAL A 148 -19.09 -16.57 1.75
C VAL A 148 -17.64 -16.12 1.95
N PRO A 149 -17.18 -15.87 3.18
CA PRO A 149 -15.81 -15.43 3.42
C PRO A 149 -14.83 -16.53 3.03
N THR A 150 -13.71 -16.14 2.43
CA THR A 150 -12.57 -17.05 2.28
C THR A 150 -12.12 -17.44 3.68
N THR A 151 -11.85 -18.72 3.92
CA THR A 151 -11.09 -19.10 5.10
C THR A 151 -9.70 -18.51 4.89
N ALA A 152 -9.36 -17.41 5.59
CA ALA A 152 -8.00 -16.89 5.60
C ALA A 152 -7.08 -18.10 5.77
N ALA A 153 -6.22 -18.34 4.78
CA ALA A 153 -5.55 -19.61 4.63
C ALA A 153 -4.95 -19.98 5.99
N ALA A 154 -5.45 -21.06 6.59
CA ALA A 154 -4.81 -21.64 7.75
C ALA A 154 -3.33 -21.77 7.38
N GLY A 155 -2.50 -21.01 8.10
CA GLY A 155 -1.10 -20.80 7.74
C GLY A 155 -0.48 -22.11 7.33
N HIS A 156 0.35 -22.06 6.27
CA HIS A 156 1.16 -23.17 5.79
C HIS A 156 1.47 -24.14 6.94
N GLN A 157 0.76 -25.27 7.01
CA GLN A 157 1.31 -26.43 7.66
C GLN A 157 2.52 -26.76 6.81
N ALA A 158 3.68 -26.34 7.30
CA ALA A 158 4.96 -26.77 6.79
C ALA A 158 4.85 -28.29 6.61
N ARG A 159 4.79 -28.73 5.35
CA ARG A 159 5.08 -30.12 5.03
C ARG A 159 6.55 -30.29 5.39
N SER A 160 6.82 -30.64 6.64
CA SER A 160 8.08 -31.22 7.08
C SER A 160 8.20 -32.59 6.44
N GLY A 161 8.42 -32.60 5.12
CA GLY A 161 9.11 -33.69 4.46
C GLY A 161 10.52 -33.70 5.01
N VAL A 162 10.70 -34.32 6.17
CA VAL A 162 12.01 -34.71 6.68
C VAL A 162 12.56 -35.73 5.68
N SER A 163 13.23 -35.23 4.65
CA SER A 163 14.18 -36.01 3.87
C SER A 163 15.29 -36.40 4.83
N ARG A 164 15.31 -37.66 5.25
CA ARG A 164 16.43 -38.25 5.99
C ARG A 164 17.63 -38.29 5.04
N CYS A 165 18.42 -37.23 5.03
CA CYS A 165 19.80 -37.32 4.56
C CYS A 165 20.57 -38.19 5.56
N ARG A 166 21.05 -39.34 5.11
CA ARG A 166 21.97 -40.22 5.86
C ARG A 166 23.31 -39.51 6.09
N PRO A 167 23.93 -39.64 7.27
CA PRO A 167 25.22 -39.04 7.57
C PRO A 167 26.36 -40.01 7.23
N GLU A 168 26.66 -40.23 5.96
CA GLU A 168 27.89 -40.92 5.53
C GLU A 168 28.37 -40.29 4.21
N ASP A 169 29.23 -39.28 4.31
CA ASP A 169 30.30 -38.93 3.34
C ASP A 169 30.76 -37.48 3.48
N TRP A 170 31.45 -37.17 4.58
CA TRP A 170 32.35 -36.01 4.66
C TRP A 170 33.65 -36.43 5.31
N GLY A 171 34.60 -36.88 4.49
CA GLY A 171 35.89 -37.34 4.99
C GLY A 171 36.92 -37.63 3.92
N ARG A 172 37.38 -36.60 3.18
CA ARG A 172 38.75 -36.47 2.68
C ARG A 172 38.91 -35.20 1.85
N GLY A 173 39.85 -34.33 2.24
CA GLY A 173 40.32 -33.27 1.35
C GLY A 173 40.92 -32.04 1.98
N SER A 174 41.67 -32.15 3.08
CA SER A 174 42.57 -31.07 3.49
C SER A 174 43.64 -30.86 2.43
N ARG A 175 43.76 -29.64 1.89
CA ARG A 175 45.05 -29.05 1.49
C ARG A 175 44.94 -27.55 1.14
N ASN A 176 45.88 -26.82 1.75
CA ASN A 176 46.55 -25.60 1.31
C ASN A 176 45.85 -24.24 1.50
N LEU A 177 46.12 -23.67 2.67
CA LEU A 177 46.31 -22.24 2.89
C LEU A 177 47.71 -21.82 2.43
N ARG A 178 47.79 -20.96 1.41
CA ARG A 178 48.83 -19.95 1.15
C ARG A 178 48.09 -18.79 0.47
N ASP A 179 47.86 -17.69 1.17
CA ASP A 179 48.76 -16.53 1.26
C ASP A 179 49.02 -15.90 -0.11
N SER A 180 48.46 -14.70 -0.34
CA SER A 180 49.02 -13.63 -1.18
C SER A 180 48.06 -12.43 -1.23
N SER A 181 48.44 -11.41 -0.47
CA SER A 181 48.12 -10.01 -0.67
C SER A 181 48.23 -9.60 -2.13
N GLN A 182 47.20 -8.99 -2.72
CA GLN A 182 47.38 -7.98 -3.77
C GLN A 182 46.32 -6.87 -3.65
N LEU A 183 46.86 -5.67 -3.45
CA LEU A 183 46.25 -4.37 -3.59
C LEU A 183 45.68 -4.18 -5.01
N LEU A 184 44.51 -3.58 -5.12
CA LEU A 184 44.13 -2.85 -6.33
C LEU A 184 43.32 -1.62 -5.96
N THR A 185 44.07 -0.52 -5.92
CA THR A 185 43.62 0.86 -6.04
C THR A 185 42.79 1.02 -7.30
N VAL A 186 41.56 1.53 -7.18
CA VAL A 186 40.84 2.12 -8.31
C VAL A 186 40.65 3.60 -7.99
N ALA A 187 41.40 4.43 -8.71
CA ALA A 187 41.28 5.87 -8.71
C ALA A 187 40.03 6.26 -9.52
N SER A 188 39.04 6.87 -8.88
CA SER A 188 37.93 7.56 -9.57
C SER A 188 38.27 9.04 -9.68
N SER A 189 38.68 9.45 -10.88
CA SER A 189 38.77 10.85 -11.29
C SER A 189 37.36 11.45 -11.35
N PHE A 190 37.08 12.42 -10.49
CA PHE A 190 35.92 13.32 -10.61
C PHE A 190 36.39 14.68 -11.13
N PRO A 191 35.86 15.21 -12.24
CA PRO A 191 36.11 16.59 -12.61
C PRO A 191 35.29 17.55 -11.71
N LEU A 192 36.00 18.58 -11.25
CA LEU A 192 35.48 19.77 -10.57
C LEU A 192 34.37 20.42 -11.41
N LEU A 193 33.14 20.49 -10.88
CA LEU A 193 32.13 21.45 -11.34
C LEU A 193 32.11 22.63 -10.37
N THR A 194 32.43 23.79 -10.92
CA THR A 194 32.40 25.11 -10.30
C THR A 194 31.00 25.47 -9.81
N LEU A 195 30.89 25.73 -8.50
CA LEU A 195 29.74 26.36 -7.86
C LEU A 195 29.66 27.84 -8.26
N VAL A 196 28.54 28.24 -8.87
CA VAL A 196 28.12 29.63 -9.01
C VAL A 196 27.25 29.99 -7.80
N PRO A 197 27.54 31.05 -7.03
CA PRO A 197 26.68 31.47 -5.93
C PRO A 197 25.47 32.24 -6.47
N VAL A 198 24.27 31.69 -6.32
CA VAL A 198 23.02 32.45 -6.42
C VAL A 198 22.64 32.89 -5.01
N GLY A 199 22.89 34.16 -4.71
CA GLY A 199 22.38 34.80 -3.51
C GLY A 199 20.88 34.97 -3.60
N VAL A 200 20.14 34.40 -2.64
CA VAL A 200 18.74 34.73 -2.39
C VAL A 200 18.65 35.22 -0.95
N ASN A 201 18.36 36.51 -0.82
CA ASN A 201 18.09 37.19 0.44
C ASN A 201 16.84 36.61 1.09
N TYR A 202 17.02 36.05 2.28
CA TYR A 202 15.94 35.68 3.19
C TYR A 202 15.73 36.86 4.16
N GLN A 203 14.61 37.58 4.01
CA GLN A 203 14.11 38.50 5.03
C GLN A 203 12.96 37.82 5.78
N PRO A 204 13.03 37.66 7.10
CA PRO A 204 11.89 37.24 7.90
C PRO A 204 10.96 38.43 8.12
N ASP A 205 9.69 38.28 7.72
CA ASP A 205 8.64 39.25 8.01
C ASP A 205 8.15 39.07 9.45
N ASP A 206 8.55 40.00 10.32
CA ASP A 206 8.01 40.22 11.65
C ASP A 206 6.79 41.13 11.52
N SER A 207 5.60 40.54 11.63
CA SER A 207 4.39 41.27 11.98
C SER A 207 3.61 40.54 13.05
N SER A 208 4.22 40.54 14.23
CA SER A 208 3.48 40.71 15.47
C SER A 208 2.55 41.93 15.37
N ARG A 209 1.22 41.75 15.48
CA ARG A 209 0.29 42.69 16.18
C ARG A 209 -1.19 42.26 16.16
N ARG A 210 -1.74 42.27 17.38
CA ARG A 210 -3.12 42.59 17.81
C ARG A 210 -4.14 41.46 17.87
N CYS A 211 -4.16 40.79 19.02
CA CYS A 211 -5.40 40.50 19.73
C CYS A 211 -6.04 41.81 20.24
N PRO A 212 -7.37 41.99 20.17
CA PRO A 212 -8.07 42.90 21.07
C PRO A 212 -8.54 42.16 22.32
N SER A 213 -8.08 42.66 23.45
CA SER A 213 -8.60 42.40 24.79
C SER A 213 -9.92 43.14 25.04
N SER A 214 -10.88 42.43 25.66
CA SER A 214 -11.83 42.88 26.69
C SER A 214 -12.54 44.24 26.54
N GLY A 215 -13.87 44.18 26.44
CA GLY A 215 -14.80 45.21 26.90
C GLY A 215 -15.81 44.61 27.88
N VAL A 216 -15.71 44.99 29.15
CA VAL A 216 -16.69 44.77 30.23
C VAL A 216 -17.60 45.99 30.33
N SER A 217 -18.91 45.76 30.50
CA SER A 217 -19.96 46.62 31.10
C SER A 217 -21.29 46.16 30.52
N GLY A 218 -22.30 45.63 31.22
CA GLY A 218 -22.78 45.92 32.57
C GLY A 218 -24.19 46.53 32.43
N SER A 219 -25.25 45.78 32.76
CA SER A 219 -26.56 46.30 33.23
C SER A 219 -27.52 45.17 33.61
N ARG A 220 -28.01 45.26 34.84
CA ARG A 220 -29.08 44.47 35.48
C ARG A 220 -30.42 44.69 34.80
N VAL A 221 -31.26 43.67 34.73
CA VAL A 221 -32.70 43.75 35.05
C VAL A 221 -33.14 42.42 35.67
N ALA A 222 -33.72 42.52 36.87
CA ALA A 222 -34.40 41.51 37.70
C ALA A 222 -33.58 40.35 38.25
#